data_AF-A0A7V3P892-F1
#
_entry.id   AF-A0A7V3P892-F1
#
_cell.length_a   1.000
_cell.length_b   1.000
_cell.length_c   1.000
_cell.angle_alpha   90.00
_cell.angle_beta   90.00
_cell.angle_gamma   90.00
#
_symmetry.space_group_name_H-M   'P 1'
#
loop_
_entity.id
_entity.type
_entity.pdbx_description
1 polymer ?
#
loop_
_entity_poly.entity_id
_entity_poly.type
_entity_poly.pdbx_seq_one_letter_code
_entity_poly.pdbx_strand_id
1 'polypeptide(L)'
;AYVSRASGVNIIMGSGYYVGISHPADMDTRSEEEITQEIVTDILSGVGDTGIKAGIIGEIGCTVLTANEKKVLRAACAAQRLTGAPLVVHPCFSDELALEILDILGEAGAVLDHTMICHMEVMDFALETRLKFLEAGCYVGYDNFGNIGYPHGYLGMVVNLTTDLARIRDIKDLIERGYLKQILPGQDIVFKDMLRAYGGYGYAHLLENAVPLMRNLGLTETDIHALLVDNPKAFFTFRESETL
;
A
#
# COMPACT_ATOMS: atom_id res chain seq x y z
N ALA A 1 17.92 8.69 2.31
CA ALA A 1 19.25 8.58 2.97
C ALA A 1 19.48 9.58 4.11
N TYR A 2 19.45 10.90 3.87
CA TYR A 2 19.71 11.91 4.92
C TYR A 2 18.80 11.74 6.15
N VAL A 3 17.48 11.69 5.93
CA VAL A 3 16.49 11.58 7.01
C VAL A 3 16.73 10.34 7.87
N SER A 4 16.94 9.18 7.25
CA SER A 4 17.23 7.92 7.95
C SER A 4 18.46 8.02 8.85
N ARG A 5 19.58 8.59 8.36
CA ARG A 5 20.78 8.78 9.18
C ARG A 5 20.58 9.78 10.31
N ALA A 6 19.83 10.85 10.06
CA ALA A 6 19.60 11.90 11.06
C ALA A 6 18.64 11.43 12.17
N SER A 7 17.67 10.58 11.85
CA SER A 7 16.66 10.09 12.81
C SER A 7 16.99 8.74 13.43
N GLY A 8 17.85 7.93 12.80
CA GLY A 8 18.09 6.54 13.19
C GLY A 8 16.98 5.57 12.75
N VAL A 9 15.99 6.03 11.99
CA VAL A 9 14.88 5.21 11.48
C VAL A 9 15.26 4.58 10.14
N ASN A 10 14.94 3.30 9.96
CA ASN A 10 15.05 2.64 8.66
C ASN A 10 13.96 3.17 7.72
N ILE A 11 14.35 3.63 6.54
CA ILE A 11 13.43 4.13 5.52
C ILE A 11 13.57 3.23 4.29
N ILE A 12 12.47 2.56 3.93
CA ILE A 12 12.38 1.75 2.71
C ILE A 12 11.82 2.64 1.60
N MET A 13 12.53 2.71 0.49
CA MET A 13 12.15 3.51 -0.68
C MET A 13 11.35 2.65 -1.66
N GLY A 14 10.28 3.22 -2.21
CA GLY A 14 9.49 2.62 -3.29
C GLY A 14 10.06 2.89 -4.69
N SER A 15 9.62 2.11 -5.66
CA SER A 15 9.91 2.27 -7.10
C SER A 15 8.68 1.94 -7.92
N GLY A 16 8.35 2.76 -8.91
CA GLY A 16 7.21 2.56 -9.80
C GLY A 16 6.54 3.86 -10.20
N TYR A 17 5.36 3.73 -10.82
CA TYR A 17 4.58 4.87 -11.30
C TYR A 17 3.24 4.95 -10.60
N TYR A 18 2.89 6.16 -10.21
CA TYR A 18 1.65 6.44 -9.52
C TYR A 18 0.48 6.58 -10.51
N VAL A 19 -0.49 7.46 -10.23
CA VAL A 19 -1.72 7.61 -11.01
C VAL A 19 -1.47 8.27 -12.37
N GLY A 20 -2.34 8.01 -13.36
CA GLY A 20 -2.15 8.45 -14.74
C GLY A 20 -1.86 9.95 -14.91
N ILE A 21 -2.47 10.81 -14.08
CA ILE A 21 -2.24 12.27 -14.13
C ILE A 21 -0.83 12.71 -13.72
N SER A 22 -0.08 11.82 -13.07
CA SER A 22 1.29 12.06 -12.59
C SER A 22 2.35 11.38 -13.45
N HIS A 23 1.94 10.60 -14.47
CA HIS A 23 2.85 9.92 -15.36
C HIS A 23 3.70 10.91 -16.16
N PRO A 24 4.95 10.56 -16.50
CA PRO A 24 5.77 11.38 -17.37
C PRO A 24 5.18 11.46 -18.79
N ALA A 25 5.51 12.53 -19.51
CA ALA A 25 4.92 12.83 -20.82
C ALA A 25 5.19 11.76 -21.90
N ASP A 26 6.21 10.92 -21.71
CA ASP A 26 6.61 9.84 -22.61
C ASP A 26 5.97 8.48 -22.25
N MET A 27 5.15 8.41 -21.20
CA MET A 27 4.57 7.15 -20.71
C MET A 27 3.80 6.39 -21.78
N ASP A 28 3.08 7.07 -22.68
CA ASP A 28 2.35 6.43 -23.79
C ASP A 28 3.27 5.58 -24.69
N THR A 29 4.52 6.01 -24.87
CA THR A 29 5.49 5.37 -25.75
C THR A 29 6.35 4.32 -25.07
N ARG A 30 6.42 4.31 -23.74
CA ARG A 30 7.14 3.29 -22.98
C ARG A 30 6.44 1.94 -23.08
N SER A 31 7.22 0.91 -23.36
CA SER A 31 6.78 -0.48 -23.29
C SER A 31 6.67 -0.96 -21.84
N GLU A 32 5.89 -2.02 -21.64
CA GLU A 32 5.78 -2.72 -20.36
C GLU A 32 7.15 -3.25 -19.89
N GLU A 33 7.98 -3.73 -20.84
CA GLU A 33 9.33 -4.22 -20.59
C GLU A 33 10.27 -3.13 -20.09
N GLU A 34 10.22 -1.93 -20.67
CA GLU A 34 11.04 -0.79 -20.23
C GLU A 34 10.69 -0.36 -18.81
N ILE A 35 9.40 -0.31 -18.48
CA ILE A 35 8.93 0.02 -17.12
C ILE A 35 9.36 -1.07 -16.13
N THR A 36 9.25 -2.34 -16.53
CA THR A 36 9.70 -3.48 -15.71
C THR A 36 11.19 -3.36 -15.41
N GLN A 37 12.01 -3.14 -16.45
CA GLN A 37 13.46 -3.07 -16.31
C GLN A 37 13.90 -1.86 -15.48
N GLU A 38 13.19 -0.74 -15.57
CA GLU A 38 13.43 0.43 -14.71
C GLU A 38 13.24 0.06 -13.23
N ILE A 39 12.10 -0.54 -12.87
CA ILE A 39 11.81 -0.97 -11.49
C ILE A 39 12.84 -2.00 -11.00
N VAL A 40 13.19 -2.98 -11.84
CA VAL A 40 14.22 -3.99 -11.52
C VAL A 40 15.58 -3.32 -11.27
N THR A 41 15.94 -2.31 -12.07
CA THR A 41 17.20 -1.58 -11.92
C THR A 41 17.24 -0.80 -10.61
N ASP A 42 16.16 -0.11 -10.26
CA ASP A 42 16.04 0.63 -9.01
C ASP A 42 16.20 -0.27 -7.79
N ILE A 43 15.72 -1.51 -7.86
CA ILE A 43 15.83 -2.51 -6.79
C ILE A 43 17.21 -3.17 -6.74
N LEU A 44 17.75 -3.61 -7.88
CA LEU A 44 18.98 -4.41 -7.90
C LEU A 44 20.26 -3.57 -7.97
N SER A 45 20.22 -2.42 -8.63
CA SER A 45 21.38 -1.56 -8.90
C SER A 45 21.32 -0.24 -8.14
N GLY A 46 20.12 0.33 -7.99
CA GLY A 46 19.87 1.59 -7.30
C GLY A 46 19.32 2.67 -8.22
N VAL A 47 18.65 3.66 -7.63
CA VAL A 47 17.96 4.73 -8.34
C VAL A 47 18.95 5.78 -8.84
N GLY A 48 18.91 6.04 -10.15
CA GLY A 48 19.76 7.03 -10.80
C GLY A 48 21.25 6.79 -10.51
N ASP A 49 21.95 7.84 -10.07
CA ASP A 49 23.37 7.80 -9.69
C ASP A 49 23.59 7.70 -8.18
N THR A 50 22.52 7.45 -7.40
CA THR A 50 22.57 7.56 -5.93
C THR A 50 23.17 6.34 -5.24
N GLY A 51 23.17 5.18 -5.91
CA GLY A 51 23.50 3.88 -5.32
C GLY A 51 22.51 3.39 -4.24
N ILE A 52 21.39 4.10 -4.04
CA ILE A 52 20.34 3.72 -3.08
C ILE A 52 19.35 2.82 -3.80
N LYS A 53 19.12 1.63 -3.25
CA LYS A 53 18.19 0.65 -3.80
C LYS A 53 16.78 0.84 -3.27
N ALA A 54 15.80 0.66 -4.14
CA ALA A 54 14.41 0.50 -3.73
C ALA A 54 14.23 -0.85 -3.00
N GLY A 55 13.33 -0.86 -2.02
CA GLY A 55 13.01 -2.06 -1.23
C GLY A 55 11.54 -2.48 -1.35
N ILE A 56 10.75 -1.78 -2.16
CA ILE A 56 9.36 -2.09 -2.44
C ILE A 56 8.95 -1.56 -3.81
N ILE A 57 8.04 -2.25 -4.48
CA ILE A 57 7.45 -1.80 -5.73
C ILE A 57 6.17 -1.05 -5.39
N GLY A 58 6.10 0.21 -5.78
CA GLY A 58 4.95 1.09 -5.57
C GLY A 58 5.25 2.36 -4.78
N GLU A 59 4.21 3.13 -4.42
CA GLU A 59 2.81 2.82 -4.69
C GLU A 59 2.43 2.87 -6.19
N ILE A 60 1.89 1.77 -6.70
CA ILE A 60 1.43 1.68 -8.09
C ILE A 60 0.02 2.26 -8.17
N GLY A 61 -0.14 3.34 -8.92
CA GLY A 61 -1.41 4.08 -8.98
C GLY A 61 -2.42 3.47 -9.93
N CYS A 62 -3.61 3.19 -9.42
CA CYS A 62 -4.76 2.78 -10.23
C CYS A 62 -5.94 3.71 -9.91
N THR A 63 -6.29 4.62 -10.82
CA THR A 63 -7.46 5.52 -10.62
C THR A 63 -8.69 5.01 -11.35
N VAL A 64 -8.72 5.15 -12.66
CA VAL A 64 -9.81 4.71 -13.54
C VAL A 64 -9.35 3.59 -14.48
N LEU A 65 -8.20 2.98 -14.15
CA LEU A 65 -7.56 1.92 -14.92
C LEU A 65 -7.38 2.29 -16.38
N THR A 66 -6.75 3.45 -16.61
CA THR A 66 -6.33 3.85 -17.96
C THR A 66 -5.40 2.80 -18.58
N ALA A 67 -5.23 2.82 -19.91
CA ALA A 67 -4.32 1.91 -20.59
C ALA A 67 -2.89 1.92 -20.00
N ASN A 68 -2.40 3.10 -19.60
CA ASN A 68 -1.09 3.24 -18.96
C ASN A 68 -1.07 2.72 -17.53
N GLU A 69 -2.12 2.95 -16.72
CA GLU A 69 -2.19 2.39 -15.37
C GLU A 69 -2.21 0.85 -15.40
N LYS A 70 -2.97 0.26 -16.32
CA LYS A 70 -2.97 -1.20 -16.53
C LYS A 70 -1.59 -1.71 -16.98
N LYS A 71 -0.92 -0.99 -17.89
CA LYS A 71 0.45 -1.30 -18.35
C LYS A 71 1.47 -1.25 -17.21
N VAL A 72 1.42 -0.19 -16.40
CA VAL A 72 2.28 -0.04 -15.22
C VAL A 72 2.01 -1.15 -14.20
N LEU A 73 0.75 -1.49 -13.94
CA LEU A 73 0.40 -2.55 -13.01
C LEU A 73 0.98 -3.91 -13.44
N ARG A 74 0.87 -4.27 -14.71
CA ARG A 74 1.47 -5.51 -15.24
C ARG A 74 2.99 -5.49 -15.19
N ALA A 75 3.62 -4.37 -15.55
CA ALA A 75 5.07 -4.19 -15.42
C ALA A 75 5.55 -4.37 -13.96
N ALA A 76 4.78 -3.84 -13.00
CA ALA A 76 5.06 -4.00 -11.59
C ALA A 76 4.96 -5.46 -11.13
N CYS A 77 3.97 -6.23 -11.62
CA CYS A 77 3.87 -7.67 -11.38
C CYS A 77 5.08 -8.43 -11.94
N ALA A 78 5.53 -8.08 -13.15
CA ALA A 78 6.73 -8.68 -13.74
C ALA A 78 7.98 -8.37 -12.90
N ALA A 79 8.18 -7.11 -12.50
CA ALA A 79 9.29 -6.71 -11.65
C ALA A 79 9.24 -7.39 -10.28
N GLN A 80 8.05 -7.61 -9.72
CA GLN A 80 7.84 -8.34 -8.46
C GLN A 80 8.42 -9.75 -8.54
N ARG A 81 8.11 -10.51 -9.60
CA ARG A 81 8.63 -11.88 -9.79
C ARG A 81 10.14 -11.91 -10.01
N LEU A 82 10.66 -10.96 -10.78
CA LEU A 82 12.09 -10.88 -11.11
C LEU A 82 12.96 -10.48 -9.92
N THR A 83 12.42 -9.74 -8.96
CA THR A 83 13.19 -9.18 -7.84
C THR A 83 12.87 -9.82 -6.50
N GLY A 84 11.70 -10.45 -6.36
CA GLY A 84 11.16 -10.91 -5.09
C GLY A 84 10.70 -9.77 -4.16
N ALA A 85 10.71 -8.51 -4.60
CA ALA A 85 10.27 -7.38 -3.79
C ALA A 85 8.74 -7.39 -3.58
N PRO A 86 8.24 -6.84 -2.45
CA PRO A 86 6.80 -6.67 -2.26
C PRO A 86 6.20 -5.65 -3.22
N LEU A 87 4.90 -5.83 -3.52
CA LEU A 87 4.12 -4.94 -4.37
C LEU A 87 3.05 -4.19 -3.56
N VAL A 88 2.93 -2.89 -3.79
CA VAL A 88 1.92 -2.02 -3.17
C VAL A 88 1.13 -1.31 -4.25
N VAL A 89 -0.18 -1.47 -4.20
CA VAL A 89 -1.12 -0.89 -5.18
C VAL A 89 -2.01 0.13 -4.48
N HIS A 90 -2.02 1.36 -4.99
CA HIS A 90 -3.01 2.37 -4.68
C HIS A 90 -4.26 2.09 -5.51
N PRO A 91 -5.38 1.66 -4.90
CA PRO A 91 -6.55 1.24 -5.65
C PRO A 91 -7.39 2.41 -6.16
N CYS A 92 -8.31 2.06 -7.05
CA CYS A 92 -9.33 2.95 -7.59
C CYS A 92 -10.48 3.18 -6.61
N PHE A 93 -11.31 4.19 -6.87
CA PHE A 93 -12.47 4.53 -6.06
C PHE A 93 -13.73 3.80 -6.56
N SER A 94 -13.76 2.47 -6.60
CA SER A 94 -14.95 1.67 -6.95
C SER A 94 -14.72 0.19 -6.64
N ASP A 95 -15.73 -0.50 -6.07
CA ASP A 95 -15.67 -1.95 -5.87
C ASP A 95 -15.44 -2.71 -7.18
N GLU A 96 -16.11 -2.32 -8.27
CA GLU A 96 -15.98 -2.98 -9.57
C GLU A 96 -14.56 -2.86 -10.13
N LEU A 97 -14.02 -1.64 -10.15
CA LEU A 97 -12.66 -1.40 -10.65
C LEU A 97 -11.61 -2.01 -9.71
N ALA A 98 -11.87 -2.10 -8.40
CA ALA A 98 -10.95 -2.74 -7.47
C ALA A 98 -10.87 -4.23 -7.75
N LEU A 99 -12.00 -4.87 -8.07
CA LEU A 99 -11.98 -6.27 -8.49
C LEU A 99 -11.33 -6.46 -9.87
N GLU A 100 -11.45 -5.49 -10.77
CA GLU A 100 -10.68 -5.50 -12.02
C GLU A 100 -9.16 -5.41 -11.77
N ILE A 101 -8.70 -4.67 -10.74
CA ILE A 101 -7.29 -4.71 -10.31
C ILE A 101 -6.91 -6.14 -9.89
N LEU A 102 -7.74 -6.81 -9.10
CA LEU A 102 -7.47 -8.18 -8.67
C LEU A 102 -7.38 -9.15 -9.85
N ASP A 103 -8.25 -9.00 -10.84
CA ASP A 103 -8.21 -9.80 -12.07
C ASP A 103 -6.90 -9.55 -12.85
N ILE A 104 -6.50 -8.29 -13.03
CA ILE A 104 -5.23 -7.95 -13.70
C ILE A 104 -4.03 -8.50 -12.92
N LEU A 105 -4.02 -8.40 -11.60
CA LEU A 105 -2.95 -8.97 -10.76
C LEU A 105 -2.85 -10.50 -10.97
N GLY A 106 -3.98 -11.19 -11.00
CA GLY A 106 -4.05 -12.64 -11.24
C GLY A 106 -3.55 -13.01 -12.64
N GLU A 107 -4.05 -12.35 -13.69
CA GLU A 107 -3.67 -12.58 -15.08
C GLU A 107 -2.20 -12.28 -15.35
N ALA A 108 -1.67 -11.22 -14.73
CA ALA A 108 -0.28 -10.81 -14.86
C ALA A 108 0.68 -11.66 -14.04
N GLY A 109 0.19 -12.61 -13.23
CA GLY A 109 1.01 -13.49 -12.40
C GLY A 109 1.65 -12.79 -11.20
N ALA A 110 0.96 -11.87 -10.56
CA ALA A 110 1.43 -11.27 -9.31
C ALA A 110 1.57 -12.33 -8.21
N VAL A 111 2.54 -12.14 -7.32
CA VAL A 111 2.66 -12.94 -6.09
C VAL A 111 1.70 -12.34 -5.05
N LEU A 112 0.43 -12.77 -5.08
CA LEU A 112 -0.66 -12.12 -4.35
C LEU A 112 -0.42 -12.05 -2.84
N ASP A 113 0.14 -13.09 -2.23
CA ASP A 113 0.54 -13.11 -0.81
C ASP A 113 1.83 -12.33 -0.50
N HIS A 114 2.27 -11.51 -1.46
CA HIS A 114 3.31 -10.49 -1.34
C HIS A 114 2.88 -9.17 -1.99
N THR A 115 1.56 -8.95 -2.10
CA THR A 115 0.93 -7.74 -2.65
C THR A 115 -0.01 -7.12 -1.62
N MET A 116 0.09 -5.81 -1.40
CA MET A 116 -0.81 -5.03 -0.55
C MET A 116 -1.67 -4.08 -1.38
N ILE A 117 -2.96 -4.03 -1.08
CA ILE A 117 -3.89 -3.03 -1.60
C ILE A 117 -4.08 -1.94 -0.54
N CYS A 118 -3.72 -0.71 -0.86
CA CYS A 118 -3.79 0.43 0.06
C CYS A 118 -5.23 0.87 0.35
N HIS A 119 -5.39 1.74 1.34
CA HIS A 119 -6.59 2.59 1.50
C HIS A 119 -7.93 1.84 1.61
N MET A 120 -7.91 0.59 2.08
CA MET A 120 -9.08 -0.28 2.07
C MET A 120 -10.23 0.24 2.95
N GLU A 121 -9.93 1.20 3.83
CA GLU A 121 -10.85 1.81 4.77
C GLU A 121 -11.34 3.22 4.43
N VAL A 122 -10.76 3.89 3.42
CA VAL A 122 -11.14 5.27 3.05
C VAL A 122 -11.82 5.39 1.69
N MET A 123 -11.71 4.35 0.85
CA MET A 123 -12.34 4.29 -0.48
C MET A 123 -13.80 3.79 -0.44
N ASP A 124 -14.38 3.64 0.75
CA ASP A 124 -15.75 3.17 0.99
C ASP A 124 -16.09 1.80 0.35
N PHE A 125 -15.08 0.95 0.15
CA PHE A 125 -15.29 -0.39 -0.40
C PHE A 125 -16.24 -1.22 0.47
N ALA A 126 -17.09 -2.00 -0.18
CA ALA A 126 -17.89 -3.01 0.50
C ALA A 126 -16.98 -4.03 1.22
N LEU A 127 -17.47 -4.59 2.33
CA LEU A 127 -16.76 -5.66 3.04
C LEU A 127 -16.42 -6.82 2.10
N GLU A 128 -17.33 -7.20 1.21
CA GLU A 128 -17.12 -8.30 0.27
C GLU A 128 -15.95 -8.06 -0.69
N THR A 129 -15.70 -6.81 -1.09
CA THR A 129 -14.53 -6.45 -1.90
C THR A 129 -13.25 -6.68 -1.12
N ARG A 130 -13.21 -6.24 0.14
CA ARG A 130 -12.06 -6.46 1.04
C ARG A 130 -11.81 -7.95 1.27
N LEU A 131 -12.87 -8.74 1.48
CA LEU A 131 -12.78 -10.18 1.65
C LEU A 131 -12.23 -10.88 0.40
N LYS A 132 -12.62 -10.49 -0.82
CA LYS A 132 -12.08 -11.07 -2.06
C LYS A 132 -10.56 -10.92 -2.19
N PHE A 133 -10.01 -9.76 -1.83
CA PHE A 133 -8.55 -9.57 -1.81
C PHE A 133 -7.87 -10.45 -0.76
N LEU A 134 -8.46 -10.52 0.44
CA LEU A 134 -7.95 -11.35 1.53
C LEU A 134 -8.01 -12.85 1.18
N GLU A 135 -9.10 -13.32 0.58
CA GLU A 135 -9.26 -14.70 0.10
C GLU A 135 -8.27 -15.06 -1.01
N ALA A 136 -7.95 -14.09 -1.88
CA ALA A 136 -6.92 -14.25 -2.91
C ALA A 136 -5.49 -14.26 -2.33
N GLY A 137 -5.33 -13.94 -1.04
CA GLY A 137 -4.05 -13.94 -0.33
C GLY A 137 -3.40 -12.57 -0.17
N CYS A 138 -3.98 -11.50 -0.72
CA CYS A 138 -3.42 -10.16 -0.63
C CYS A 138 -3.41 -9.63 0.80
N TYR A 139 -2.49 -8.70 1.07
CA TYR A 139 -2.57 -7.83 2.24
C TYR A 139 -3.54 -6.68 1.97
N VAL A 140 -4.19 -6.20 3.03
CA VAL A 140 -5.03 -5.00 3.03
C VAL A 140 -4.38 -3.92 3.88
N GLY A 141 -4.20 -2.74 3.28
CA GLY A 141 -3.70 -1.54 3.92
C GLY A 141 -4.83 -0.83 4.66
N TYR A 142 -4.67 -0.71 5.98
CA TYR A 142 -5.44 0.21 6.83
C TYR A 142 -4.52 1.39 7.15
N ASP A 143 -4.18 2.14 6.11
CA ASP A 143 -3.01 3.01 6.08
C ASP A 143 -3.32 4.49 6.30
N ASN A 144 -4.52 4.85 6.75
CA ASN A 144 -4.94 6.24 6.96
C ASN A 144 -5.20 6.59 8.44
N PHE A 145 -4.51 5.94 9.40
CA PHE A 145 -4.66 6.30 10.82
C PHE A 145 -4.30 7.76 11.10
N GLY A 146 -5.22 8.46 11.78
CA GLY A 146 -5.12 9.89 12.06
C GLY A 146 -5.55 10.80 10.90
N ASN A 147 -5.87 10.26 9.72
CA ASN A 147 -6.50 11.01 8.63
C ASN A 147 -8.02 10.97 8.77
N ILE A 148 -8.57 12.01 9.40
CA ILE A 148 -9.99 12.13 9.75
C ILE A 148 -10.53 13.40 9.11
N GLY A 149 -11.66 13.29 8.40
CA GLY A 149 -12.25 14.42 7.71
C GLY A 149 -13.73 14.23 7.40
N TYR A 150 -14.35 15.30 6.89
CA TYR A 150 -15.72 15.22 6.41
C TYR A 150 -15.78 14.36 5.14
N PRO A 151 -16.69 13.36 5.05
CA PRO A 151 -16.89 12.62 3.81
C PRO A 151 -17.25 13.56 2.67
N HIS A 152 -16.48 13.55 1.59
CA HIS A 152 -16.64 14.50 0.50
C HIS A 152 -16.45 13.85 -0.86
N GLY A 153 -16.96 14.53 -1.88
CA GLY A 153 -16.80 14.11 -3.27
C GLY A 153 -15.37 14.34 -3.75
N TYR A 154 -14.77 13.32 -4.35
CA TYR A 154 -13.49 13.37 -5.04
C TYR A 154 -13.58 12.53 -6.32
N LEU A 155 -13.31 13.15 -7.47
CA LEU A 155 -13.38 12.51 -8.79
C LEU A 155 -14.71 11.77 -9.07
N GLY A 156 -15.83 12.28 -8.54
CA GLY A 156 -17.15 11.68 -8.71
C GLY A 156 -17.51 10.59 -7.69
N MET A 157 -16.61 10.31 -6.74
CA MET A 157 -16.76 9.27 -5.72
C MET A 157 -16.74 9.85 -4.31
N VAL A 158 -17.18 9.09 -3.31
CA VAL A 158 -17.12 9.50 -1.90
C VAL A 158 -15.83 9.03 -1.29
N VAL A 159 -15.04 9.96 -0.74
CA VAL A 159 -13.92 9.63 0.12
C VAL A 159 -14.40 9.66 1.56
N ASN A 160 -14.32 8.52 2.23
CA ASN A 160 -14.83 8.32 3.56
C ASN A 160 -13.66 8.31 4.56
N LEU A 161 -13.20 9.51 4.96
CA LEU A 161 -12.15 9.67 5.96
C LEU A 161 -12.68 9.30 7.36
N THR A 162 -12.77 7.99 7.60
CA THR A 162 -13.34 7.41 8.81
C THR A 162 -12.52 7.78 10.06
N THR A 163 -13.06 7.49 11.24
CA THR A 163 -12.33 7.67 12.51
C THR A 163 -11.47 6.45 12.80
N ASP A 164 -10.39 6.61 13.57
CA ASP A 164 -9.57 5.46 13.99
C ASP A 164 -10.37 4.42 14.80
N LEU A 165 -11.40 4.87 15.52
CA LEU A 165 -12.36 3.96 16.17
C LEU A 165 -13.09 3.06 15.17
N ALA A 166 -13.51 3.61 14.03
CA ALA A 166 -14.14 2.83 12.97
C ALA A 166 -13.12 1.89 12.31
N ARG A 167 -11.91 2.38 11.99
CA ARG A 167 -10.82 1.56 11.43
C ARG A 167 -10.48 0.37 12.32
N ILE A 168 -10.31 0.57 13.63
CA ILE A 168 -9.97 -0.51 14.56
C ILE A 168 -11.11 -1.53 14.69
N ARG A 169 -12.37 -1.08 14.66
CA ARG A 169 -13.53 -2.00 14.69
C ARG A 169 -13.58 -2.87 13.44
N ASP A 170 -13.27 -2.29 12.29
CA ASP A 170 -13.23 -3.01 11.02
C ASP A 170 -12.07 -4.01 10.98
N ILE A 171 -10.87 -3.61 11.44
CA ILE A 171 -9.73 -4.51 11.64
C ILE A 171 -10.12 -5.67 12.57
N LYS A 172 -10.84 -5.40 13.66
CA LYS A 172 -11.28 -6.44 14.59
C LYS A 172 -12.24 -7.44 13.94
N ASP A 173 -13.20 -6.97 13.14
CA ASP A 173 -14.09 -7.86 12.36
C ASP A 173 -13.28 -8.76 11.40
N LEU A 174 -12.27 -8.22 10.72
CA LEU A 174 -11.39 -9.01 9.87
C LEU A 174 -10.52 -10.02 10.65
N ILE A 175 -10.05 -9.65 11.85
CA ILE A 175 -9.34 -10.57 12.76
C ILE A 175 -10.26 -11.72 13.19
N GLU A 176 -11.51 -11.43 13.57
CA GLU A 176 -12.51 -12.44 13.96
C GLU A 176 -12.83 -13.41 12.81
N ARG A 177 -12.67 -12.96 11.55
CA ARG A 177 -12.78 -13.79 10.34
C ARG A 177 -11.50 -14.57 9.98
N GLY A 178 -10.40 -14.38 10.72
CA GLY A 178 -9.15 -15.13 10.54
C GLY A 178 -8.07 -14.43 9.72
N TYR A 179 -8.24 -13.17 9.36
CA TYR A 179 -7.32 -12.45 8.45
C TYR A 179 -6.24 -11.60 9.14
N LEU A 180 -5.99 -11.81 10.44
CA LEU A 180 -5.00 -11.03 11.22
C LEU A 180 -3.65 -10.87 10.49
N LYS A 181 -3.17 -11.91 9.82
CA LYS A 181 -1.84 -11.94 9.19
C LYS A 181 -1.72 -11.14 7.89
N GLN A 182 -2.83 -10.64 7.37
CA GLN A 182 -2.90 -9.93 6.08
C GLN A 182 -3.24 -8.44 6.24
N ILE A 183 -3.24 -7.92 7.47
CA ILE A 183 -3.57 -6.52 7.73
C ILE A 183 -2.29 -5.73 8.01
N LEU A 184 -2.11 -4.60 7.31
CA LEU A 184 -0.99 -3.68 7.50
C LEU A 184 -1.52 -2.27 7.82
N PRO A 185 -1.38 -1.81 9.07
CA PRO A 185 -1.77 -0.45 9.43
C PRO A 185 -0.68 0.57 9.07
N GLY A 186 -1.10 1.79 8.75
CA GLY A 186 -0.25 2.91 8.35
C GLY A 186 -0.93 4.26 8.58
N GLN A 187 -0.31 5.35 8.12
CA GLN A 187 -0.84 6.70 8.33
C GLN A 187 -0.95 7.59 7.07
N ASP A 188 -0.37 7.17 5.95
CA ASP A 188 -0.42 7.86 4.65
C ASP A 188 -0.24 9.38 4.76
N ILE A 189 0.84 9.79 5.43
CA ILE A 189 1.13 11.21 5.68
C ILE A 189 1.63 11.85 4.38
N VAL A 190 0.71 12.49 3.64
CA VAL A 190 0.98 13.13 2.36
C VAL A 190 0.83 14.66 2.39
N PHE A 191 0.05 15.21 3.33
CA PHE A 191 -0.16 16.66 3.44
C PHE A 191 0.56 17.28 4.64
N LYS A 192 0.90 18.59 4.54
CA LYS A 192 1.64 19.31 5.59
C LYS A 192 0.85 19.38 6.90
N ASP A 193 -0.44 19.64 6.82
CA ASP A 193 -1.38 19.72 7.94
C ASP A 193 -1.54 18.40 8.71
N MET A 194 -1.12 17.27 8.14
CA MET A 194 -1.06 15.99 8.87
C MET A 194 0.14 15.90 9.83
N LEU A 195 1.14 16.78 9.70
CA LEU A 195 2.31 16.82 10.58
C LEU A 195 2.02 17.62 11.87
N ARG A 196 2.65 17.21 12.98
CA ARG A 196 2.56 17.92 14.28
C ARG A 196 2.86 19.41 14.20
N ALA A 197 3.82 19.79 13.37
CA ALA A 197 4.22 21.19 13.19
C ALA A 197 3.09 22.07 12.62
N TYR A 198 2.08 21.47 12.00
CA TYR A 198 0.94 22.16 11.38
C TYR A 198 -0.40 21.76 12.04
N GLY A 199 -0.37 21.10 13.20
CA GLY A 199 -1.57 20.75 13.97
C GLY A 199 -2.11 19.34 13.76
N GLY A 200 -1.52 18.55 12.86
CA GLY A 200 -1.87 17.13 12.68
C GLY A 200 -1.20 16.20 13.69
N TYR A 201 -1.48 14.91 13.60
CA TYR A 201 -0.95 13.94 14.57
C TYR A 201 0.52 13.54 14.34
N GLY A 202 1.01 13.60 13.10
CA GLY A 202 2.35 13.19 12.68
C GLY A 202 2.62 11.68 12.78
N TYR A 203 3.85 11.26 12.42
CA TYR A 203 4.25 9.85 12.26
C TYR A 203 4.22 8.98 13.54
N ALA A 204 4.08 9.58 14.72
CA ALA A 204 4.01 8.83 15.98
C ALA A 204 2.57 8.50 16.40
N HIS A 205 1.56 8.96 15.64
CA HIS A 205 0.15 8.78 16.00
C HIS A 205 -0.25 7.31 16.17
N LEU A 206 0.18 6.44 15.25
CA LEU A 206 -0.15 5.02 15.29
C LEU A 206 0.29 4.40 16.62
N LEU A 207 1.47 4.75 17.10
CA LEU A 207 2.03 4.22 18.35
C LEU A 207 1.50 4.93 19.60
N GLU A 208 1.41 6.26 19.58
CA GLU A 208 1.05 7.05 20.76
C GLU A 208 -0.46 7.08 21.04
N ASN A 209 -1.31 6.93 20.02
CA ASN A 209 -2.76 7.11 20.14
C ASN A 209 -3.54 5.88 19.68
N ALA A 210 -3.25 5.35 18.49
CA ALA A 210 -4.03 4.23 17.94
C ALA A 210 -3.78 2.93 18.73
N VAL A 211 -2.55 2.61 19.11
CA VAL A 211 -2.25 1.43 19.94
C VAL A 211 -2.97 1.44 21.30
N PRO A 212 -2.94 2.52 22.10
CA PRO A 212 -3.78 2.61 23.30
C PRO A 212 -5.28 2.42 23.02
N LEU A 213 -5.78 2.96 21.91
CA LEU A 213 -7.18 2.78 21.51
C LEU A 213 -7.48 1.32 21.11
N MET A 214 -6.58 0.64 20.40
CA MET A 214 -6.68 -0.78 20.06
C MET A 214 -6.84 -1.64 21.32
N ARG A 215 -6.02 -1.38 22.35
CA ARG A 215 -6.13 -2.06 23.66
C ARG A 215 -7.50 -1.84 24.30
N ASN A 216 -7.96 -0.59 24.32
CA ASN A 216 -9.26 -0.25 24.90
C ASN A 216 -10.45 -0.88 24.14
N LEU A 217 -10.25 -1.22 22.86
CA LEU A 217 -11.23 -1.92 22.03
C LEU A 217 -11.08 -3.46 22.06
N GLY A 218 -10.14 -3.95 22.87
CA GLY A 218 -9.96 -5.36 23.18
C GLY A 218 -9.08 -6.14 22.22
N LEU A 219 -8.26 -5.48 21.40
CA LEU A 219 -7.16 -6.17 20.70
C LEU A 219 -6.12 -6.60 21.74
N THR A 220 -5.65 -7.84 21.64
CA THR A 220 -4.60 -8.36 22.52
C THR A 220 -3.24 -7.81 22.14
N GLU A 221 -2.25 -7.87 23.04
CA GLU A 221 -0.87 -7.51 22.68
C GLU A 221 -0.32 -8.40 21.56
N THR A 222 -0.79 -9.64 21.44
CA THR A 222 -0.44 -10.53 20.33
C THR A 222 -0.98 -10.00 19.01
N ASP A 223 -2.24 -9.54 18.97
CA ASP A 223 -2.83 -8.95 17.76
C ASP A 223 -2.07 -7.68 17.36
N ILE A 224 -1.80 -6.80 18.34
CA ILE A 224 -1.08 -5.54 18.11
C ILE A 224 0.36 -5.81 17.63
N HIS A 225 1.05 -6.78 18.21
CA HIS A 225 2.38 -7.18 17.77
C HIS A 225 2.36 -7.76 16.36
N ALA A 226 1.37 -8.58 16.02
CA ALA A 226 1.20 -9.08 14.67
C ALA A 226 1.01 -7.95 13.66
N LEU A 227 0.12 -6.99 13.96
CA LEU A 227 -0.16 -5.84 13.10
C LEU A 227 1.05 -4.93 12.88
N LEU A 228 1.87 -4.69 13.92
CA LEU A 228 2.94 -3.68 13.89
C LEU A 228 4.34 -4.25 13.66
N VAL A 229 4.54 -5.55 13.85
CA VAL A 229 5.86 -6.17 13.80
C VAL A 229 5.86 -7.38 12.87
N ASP A 230 5.04 -8.40 13.15
CA ASP A 230 5.15 -9.67 12.43
C ASP A 230 4.69 -9.56 10.98
N ASN A 231 3.54 -8.90 10.73
CA ASN A 231 3.02 -8.72 9.37
C ASN A 231 3.93 -7.81 8.54
N PRO A 232 4.34 -6.60 9.00
CA PRO A 232 5.27 -5.78 8.24
C PRO A 232 6.60 -6.50 7.99
N LYS A 233 7.14 -7.22 8.98
CA LYS A 233 8.37 -7.99 8.78
C LYS A 233 8.22 -9.03 7.68
N ALA A 234 7.12 -9.78 7.68
CA ALA A 234 6.85 -10.78 6.65
C ALA A 234 6.65 -10.14 5.27
N PHE A 235 5.90 -9.03 5.20
CA PHE A 235 5.59 -8.34 3.96
C PHE A 235 6.80 -7.63 3.35
N PHE A 236 7.63 -6.95 4.14
CA PHE A 236 8.81 -6.22 3.61
C PHE A 236 10.04 -7.12 3.36
N THR A 237 9.99 -8.41 3.70
CA THR A 237 11.08 -9.34 3.43
C THR A 237 10.98 -9.88 2.01
N PHE A 238 12.04 -9.69 1.21
CA PHE A 238 12.09 -10.18 -0.17
C PHE A 238 11.93 -11.70 -0.24
N ARG A 239 11.24 -12.17 -1.27
CA ARG A 239 11.13 -13.59 -1.62
C ARG A 239 12.27 -14.04 -2.53
N GLU A 240 12.41 -15.35 -2.69
CA GLU A 240 13.25 -15.90 -3.75
C GLU A 240 12.70 -15.45 -5.10
N SER A 241 13.56 -14.81 -5.92
CA SER A 241 13.21 -14.36 -7.26
C SER A 241 13.16 -15.54 -8.23
N GLU A 242 12.31 -15.46 -9.26
CA GLU A 242 12.49 -16.30 -10.45
C GLU A 242 13.88 -15.98 -11.04
N THR A 243 14.80 -16.94 -11.04
CA THR A 243 16.13 -16.77 -11.65
C THR A 243 15.98 -16.29 -13.09
N LEU A 244 16.58 -15.14 -13.40
CA LEU A 244 16.77 -14.63 -14.77
C LEU A 244 17.49 -15.66 -15.65
#